data_AF-D8LRA6-F1
#
_entry.id   AF-D8LRA6-F1
#
_cell.length_a   1.000
_cell.length_b   1.000
_cell.length_c   1.000
_cell.angle_alpha   90.00
_cell.angle_beta   90.00
_cell.angle_gamma   90.00
#
_symmetry.space_group_name_H-M   'P 1'
#
loop_
_entity.id
_entity.type
_entity.pdbx_description
1 polymer ?
#
loop_
_entity_poly.entity_id
_entity_poly.type
_entity_poly.pdbx_seq_one_letter_code
_entity_poly.pdbx_strand_id
1 'polypeptide(L)'
;MSSLNERRRDHAENVSGTATICMRYAHARSEEWLRDLTALLEQHPHALVGEIGLDKVARTPDTRRVEWDDQLEVFQAQMELAARMSRPVSVHCVKAHGKLVDYLRGLMERKTGRSPAGGQKEEYNGMGGEGKRWRLPPRIALHSFTGSVEVAKDITRLGARRDYGSEVFFGFSAAVNMRGDRETKRLVGECEHRQACW
;
A
#
# COMPACT_ATOMS: atom_id res chain seq x y z
N MET A 1 25.40 15.68 -18.26
CA MET A 1 24.04 15.13 -18.44
C MET A 1 23.76 13.84 -17.66
N SER A 2 24.66 13.34 -16.78
CA SER A 2 24.41 12.10 -16.00
C SER A 2 23.87 12.31 -14.57
N SER A 3 23.96 13.51 -13.97
CA SER A 3 23.62 13.67 -12.54
C SER A 3 22.12 13.82 -12.22
N LEU A 4 21.24 13.88 -13.22
CA LEU A 4 19.78 14.03 -13.01
C LEU A 4 19.06 12.68 -12.98
N ASN A 5 19.60 11.65 -13.64
CA ASN A 5 19.05 10.30 -13.62
C ASN A 5 19.48 9.50 -12.39
N GLU A 6 20.66 9.79 -11.84
CA GLU A 6 21.18 9.16 -10.61
C GLU A 6 20.42 9.66 -9.39
N ARG A 7 20.12 10.97 -9.33
CA ARG A 7 19.30 11.58 -8.27
C ARG A 7 17.84 11.10 -8.22
N ARG A 8 17.32 10.42 -9.25
CA ARG A 8 15.93 9.91 -9.26
C ARG A 8 15.78 8.49 -8.73
N ARG A 9 16.88 7.76 -8.51
CA ARG A 9 16.84 6.33 -8.13
C ARG A 9 16.74 6.11 -6.63
N ASP A 10 17.29 7.02 -5.83
CA ASP A 10 17.46 6.84 -4.39
C ASP A 10 16.60 7.78 -3.52
N HIS A 11 15.80 8.68 -4.11
CA HIS A 11 15.05 9.63 -3.30
C HIS A 11 13.74 9.03 -2.82
N ALA A 12 13.68 8.78 -1.52
CA ALA A 12 12.47 9.05 -0.77
C ALA A 12 12.07 10.51 -1.07
N GLU A 13 11.18 10.70 -2.03
CA GLU A 13 10.77 12.03 -2.48
C GLU A 13 9.71 12.56 -1.50
N ASN A 14 9.96 13.72 -0.88
CA ASN A 14 8.91 14.49 -0.20
C ASN A 14 8.15 15.32 -1.25
N VAL A 15 7.24 14.67 -1.97
CA VAL A 15 6.34 15.34 -2.91
C VAL A 15 5.02 15.55 -2.19
N SER A 16 4.66 16.81 -1.94
CA SER A 16 3.34 17.18 -1.40
C SER A 16 2.99 16.57 -0.03
N GLY A 17 3.97 16.40 0.88
CA GLY A 17 3.72 15.93 2.24
C GLY A 17 3.64 14.41 2.39
N THR A 18 4.16 13.67 1.41
CA THR A 18 4.25 12.20 1.45
C THR A 18 5.71 11.78 1.32
N ALA A 19 6.13 10.70 1.98
CA ALA A 19 7.48 10.13 1.84
C ALA A 19 7.37 8.66 1.42
N THR A 20 8.06 8.27 0.33
CA THR A 20 7.94 6.92 -0.24
C THR A 20 9.09 6.56 -1.18
N ILE A 21 9.25 5.27 -1.44
CA ILE A 21 9.81 4.76 -2.69
C ILE A 21 8.68 4.39 -3.64
N CYS A 22 8.72 4.96 -4.83
CA CYS A 22 7.73 4.68 -5.87
C CYS A 22 7.85 3.24 -6.37
N MET A 23 6.72 2.54 -6.48
CA MET A 23 6.64 1.15 -6.95
C MET A 23 7.30 0.92 -8.33
N ARG A 24 7.33 1.94 -9.20
CA ARG A 24 7.99 1.88 -10.52
C ARG A 24 9.51 1.82 -10.45
N TYR A 25 10.12 2.14 -9.31
CA TYR A 25 11.56 2.12 -9.10
C TYR A 25 11.98 1.19 -7.96
N ALA A 26 11.07 0.35 -7.47
CA ALA A 26 11.34 -0.58 -6.38
C ALA A 26 12.56 -1.48 -6.67
N HIS A 27 12.74 -1.91 -7.92
CA HIS A 27 13.86 -2.77 -8.36
C HIS A 27 15.24 -2.10 -8.29
N ALA A 28 15.28 -0.77 -8.28
CA ALA A 28 16.51 0.02 -8.28
C ALA A 28 16.81 0.65 -6.91
N ARG A 29 16.13 0.19 -5.85
CA ARG A 29 16.34 0.68 -4.47
C ARG A 29 17.76 0.41 -3.99
N SER A 30 18.32 1.35 -3.24
CA SER A 30 19.58 1.15 -2.51
C SER A 30 19.42 0.10 -1.41
N GLU A 31 20.50 -0.43 -0.84
CA GLU A 31 20.41 -1.34 0.31
C GLU A 31 19.93 -0.61 1.59
N GLU A 32 20.25 0.69 1.71
CA GLU A 32 19.90 1.54 2.86
C GLU A 32 18.52 2.21 2.73
N TRP A 33 17.77 1.90 1.68
CA TRP A 33 16.54 2.61 1.29
C TRP A 33 15.51 2.75 2.42
N LEU A 34 15.34 1.70 3.24
CA LEU A 34 14.37 1.67 4.33
C LEU A 34 14.83 2.55 5.50
N ARG A 35 16.14 2.59 5.75
CA ARG A 35 16.75 3.47 6.74
C ARG A 35 16.58 4.94 6.34
N ASP A 36 16.85 5.25 5.08
CA ASP A 36 16.71 6.61 4.54
C ASP A 36 15.25 7.08 4.59
N LEU A 37 14.31 6.22 4.21
CA LEU A 37 12.88 6.50 4.32
C LEU A 37 12.46 6.72 5.78
N THR A 38 12.98 5.93 6.71
CA THR A 38 12.71 6.09 8.15
C THR A 38 13.21 7.45 8.63
N ALA A 39 14.46 7.81 8.31
CA ALA A 39 15.05 9.10 8.69
C ALA A 39 14.24 10.28 8.11
N LEU A 40 13.74 10.16 6.87
CA LEU A 40 12.91 11.19 6.26
C LEU A 40 11.57 11.36 6.99
N LEU A 41 10.93 10.27 7.39
CA LEU A 41 9.67 10.29 8.15
C LEU A 41 9.84 10.81 9.59
N GLU A 42 11.02 10.66 10.16
CA GLU A 42 11.39 11.27 11.45
C GLU A 42 11.60 12.79 11.30
N GLN A 43 12.26 13.23 10.23
CA GLN A 43 12.47 14.65 9.91
C GLN A 43 11.17 15.38 9.54
N HIS A 44 10.16 14.65 9.04
CA HIS A 44 8.87 15.21 8.67
C HIS A 44 7.72 14.59 9.47
N PRO A 45 7.47 15.06 10.71
CA PRO A 45 6.48 14.47 11.61
C PRO A 45 5.03 14.48 11.14
N HIS A 46 4.70 15.20 10.06
CA HIS A 46 3.35 15.26 9.50
C HIS A 46 3.24 14.55 8.15
N ALA A 47 4.35 14.02 7.62
CA ALA A 47 4.32 13.29 6.35
C ALA A 47 3.58 11.95 6.51
N LEU A 48 2.80 11.60 5.51
CA LEU A 48 2.23 10.25 5.35
C LEU A 48 3.18 9.38 4.53
N VAL A 49 2.96 8.06 4.55
CA VAL A 49 3.70 7.12 3.71
C VAL A 49 2.93 6.89 2.40
N GLY A 50 3.50 7.33 1.28
CA GLY A 50 2.79 7.30 0.00
C GLY A 50 3.49 8.10 -1.10
N GLU A 51 3.21 7.88 -2.38
CA GLU A 51 2.40 6.79 -2.96
C GLU A 51 3.10 5.42 -2.80
N ILE A 52 2.44 4.44 -2.17
CA ILE A 52 2.90 3.04 -2.06
C ILE A 52 1.92 2.13 -2.79
N GLY A 53 2.31 0.95 -3.27
CA GLY A 53 1.28 0.09 -3.87
C GLY A 53 1.75 -1.05 -4.74
N LEU A 54 0.75 -1.66 -5.39
CA LEU A 54 0.90 -2.79 -6.32
C LEU A 54 0.24 -2.45 -7.66
N ASP A 55 1.01 -2.48 -8.73
CA ASP A 55 0.55 -2.19 -10.08
C ASP A 55 1.06 -3.25 -11.06
N LYS A 56 0.15 -4.13 -11.51
CA LYS A 56 0.45 -5.18 -12.50
C LYS A 56 0.67 -4.64 -13.92
N VAL A 57 0.46 -3.35 -14.17
CA VAL A 57 0.73 -2.70 -15.45
C VAL A 57 1.90 -1.73 -15.40
N ALA A 58 2.43 -1.42 -14.21
CA ALA A 58 3.61 -0.59 -14.04
C ALA A 58 4.86 -1.29 -14.59
N ARG A 59 5.20 -0.93 -15.83
CA ARG A 59 6.46 -1.33 -16.44
C ARG A 59 7.55 -0.34 -16.09
N THR A 60 8.67 -0.87 -15.64
CA THR A 60 9.86 -0.10 -15.33
C THR A 60 10.48 0.50 -16.60
N PRO A 61 10.88 1.78 -16.64
CA PRO A 61 11.34 2.41 -17.88
C PRO A 61 12.56 1.76 -18.56
N ASP A 62 13.52 1.27 -17.76
CA ASP A 62 14.78 0.65 -18.20
C ASP A 62 14.60 -0.82 -18.59
N THR A 63 13.93 -1.61 -17.75
CA THR A 63 13.75 -3.06 -18.02
C THR A 63 12.53 -3.37 -18.90
N ARG A 64 11.55 -2.44 -18.94
CA ARG A 64 10.22 -2.60 -19.55
C ARG A 64 9.41 -3.78 -18.99
N ARG A 65 9.83 -4.32 -17.84
CA ARG A 65 9.16 -5.42 -17.14
C ARG A 65 8.35 -4.90 -15.97
N VAL A 66 7.44 -5.74 -15.49
CA VAL A 66 6.75 -5.50 -14.22
C VAL A 66 7.55 -6.24 -13.16
N GLU A 67 8.30 -5.49 -12.36
CA GLU A 67 9.17 -6.04 -11.30
C GLU A 67 8.30 -6.35 -10.06
N TRP A 68 7.51 -7.42 -10.19
CA TRP A 68 6.41 -7.70 -9.27
C TRP A 68 6.88 -8.05 -7.85
N ASP A 69 7.95 -8.83 -7.74
CA ASP A 69 8.48 -9.26 -6.44
C ASP A 69 9.07 -8.07 -5.68
N ASP A 70 9.75 -7.16 -6.38
CA ASP A 70 10.25 -5.91 -5.81
C ASP A 70 9.11 -4.99 -5.35
N GLN A 71 8.03 -4.87 -6.15
CA GLN A 71 6.84 -4.11 -5.73
C GLN A 71 6.23 -4.69 -4.45
N LEU A 72 6.12 -6.01 -4.35
CA LEU A 72 5.58 -6.67 -3.15
C LEU A 72 6.47 -6.40 -1.94
N GLU A 73 7.79 -6.60 -2.05
CA GLU A 73 8.73 -6.41 -0.95
C GLU A 73 8.70 -4.98 -0.42
N VAL A 74 8.82 -3.99 -1.32
CA VAL A 74 8.79 -2.57 -0.94
C VAL A 74 7.43 -2.18 -0.35
N PHE A 75 6.33 -2.62 -0.96
CA PHE A 75 4.99 -2.34 -0.45
C PHE A 75 4.81 -2.88 0.98
N GLN A 76 5.26 -4.11 1.25
CA GLN A 76 5.16 -4.72 2.58
C GLN A 76 6.01 -3.96 3.59
N ALA A 77 7.27 -3.69 3.28
CA ALA A 77 8.17 -2.97 4.17
C ALA A 77 7.67 -1.53 4.48
N GLN A 78 7.07 -0.84 3.51
CA GLN A 78 6.49 0.49 3.72
C GLN A 78 5.20 0.46 4.53
N MET A 79 4.31 -0.51 4.28
CA MET A 79 3.15 -0.77 5.15
C MET A 79 3.59 -1.04 6.58
N GLU A 80 4.69 -1.77 6.74
CA GLU A 80 5.22 -2.09 8.04
C GLU A 80 5.81 -0.87 8.77
N LEU A 81 6.62 -0.09 8.06
CA LEU A 81 7.17 1.16 8.59
C LEU A 81 6.06 2.12 9.00
N ALA A 82 5.03 2.28 8.17
CA ALA A 82 3.89 3.15 8.46
C ALA A 82 3.13 2.70 9.71
N ALA A 83 2.90 1.40 9.89
CA ALA A 83 2.26 0.88 11.10
C ALA A 83 3.11 1.13 12.36
N ARG A 84 4.43 0.88 12.28
CA ARG A 84 5.36 1.12 13.40
C ARG A 84 5.40 2.58 13.82
N MET A 85 5.39 3.49 12.85
CA MET A 85 5.45 4.93 13.06
C MET A 85 4.06 5.57 13.23
N SER A 86 2.98 4.77 13.25
CA SER A 86 1.59 5.25 13.29
C SER A 86 1.28 6.31 12.23
N ARG A 87 1.75 6.08 11.00
CA ARG A 87 1.55 6.97 9.84
C ARG A 87 0.38 6.52 8.98
N PRO A 88 -0.48 7.43 8.50
CA PRO A 88 -1.40 7.13 7.41
C PRO A 88 -0.66 6.65 6.16
N VAL A 89 -1.31 5.82 5.35
CA VAL A 89 -0.79 5.38 4.05
C VAL A 89 -1.71 5.79 2.90
N SER A 90 -1.11 6.21 1.78
CA SER A 90 -1.80 6.34 0.50
C SER A 90 -1.39 5.20 -0.42
N VAL A 91 -2.36 4.34 -0.75
CA VAL A 91 -2.16 3.07 -1.48
C VAL A 91 -2.66 3.17 -2.90
N HIS A 92 -1.76 2.89 -3.84
CA HIS A 92 -2.01 2.65 -5.25
C HIS A 92 -2.29 1.17 -5.46
N CYS A 93 -3.36 0.83 -6.18
CA CYS A 93 -3.61 -0.56 -6.52
C CYS A 93 -4.28 -0.70 -7.88
N VAL A 94 -3.56 -1.26 -8.86
CA VAL A 94 -4.05 -1.44 -10.22
C VAL A 94 -3.93 -2.89 -10.64
N LYS A 95 -5.09 -3.50 -10.96
CA LYS A 95 -5.24 -4.93 -11.29
C LYS A 95 -4.65 -5.89 -10.24
N ALA A 96 -4.45 -5.40 -9.02
CA ALA A 96 -3.81 -6.12 -7.92
C ALA A 96 -4.68 -6.17 -6.65
N HIS A 97 -5.95 -5.73 -6.70
CA HIS A 97 -6.80 -5.61 -5.52
C HIS A 97 -6.98 -6.93 -4.75
N GLY A 98 -7.07 -8.07 -5.45
CA GLY A 98 -7.10 -9.38 -4.80
C GLY A 98 -5.84 -9.70 -4.00
N LYS A 99 -4.65 -9.31 -4.49
CA LYS A 99 -3.39 -9.49 -3.77
C LYS A 99 -3.29 -8.57 -2.56
N LEU A 100 -3.85 -7.37 -2.62
CA LEU A 100 -3.97 -6.49 -1.45
C LEU A 100 -4.87 -7.13 -0.38
N VAL A 101 -6.01 -7.69 -0.77
CA VAL A 101 -6.90 -8.42 0.15
C VAL A 101 -6.19 -9.63 0.76
N ASP A 102 -5.47 -10.41 -0.05
CA ASP A 102 -4.72 -11.57 0.44
C ASP A 102 -3.60 -11.18 1.41
N TYR A 103 -2.88 -10.08 1.13
CA TYR A 103 -1.89 -9.53 2.06
C TYR A 103 -2.52 -9.15 3.40
N LEU A 104 -3.63 -8.39 3.36
CA LEU A 104 -4.36 -8.00 4.57
C LEU A 104 -4.88 -9.23 5.33
N ARG A 105 -5.38 -10.26 4.63
CA ARG A 105 -5.83 -11.52 5.23
C ARG A 105 -4.67 -12.31 5.85
N GLY A 106 -3.52 -12.38 5.19
CA GLY A 106 -2.33 -13.06 5.71
C GLY A 106 -1.82 -12.42 7.02
N LEU A 107 -1.91 -11.10 7.15
CA LEU A 107 -1.64 -10.40 8.41
C LEU A 107 -2.60 -10.80 9.54
N MET A 108 -3.81 -11.25 9.21
CA MET A 108 -4.78 -11.79 10.16
C MET A 108 -4.40 -13.17 10.65
N GLU A 109 -4.08 -14.05 9.72
CA GLU A 109 -3.80 -15.47 9.98
C GLU A 109 -2.54 -15.66 10.84
N ARG A 110 -1.52 -14.82 10.61
CA ARG A 110 -0.30 -14.80 11.45
C ARG A 110 -0.59 -14.47 12.92
N LYS A 111 -1.65 -13.71 13.22
CA LYS A 111 -2.03 -13.41 14.62
C LYS A 111 -2.91 -14.47 15.26
N THR A 112 -3.76 -15.14 14.48
CA THR A 112 -4.71 -16.13 15.02
C THR A 112 -4.09 -17.51 15.18
N GLY A 113 -2.83 -17.70 14.76
CA GLY A 113 -2.14 -19.00 14.77
C GLY A 113 -2.77 -20.01 13.81
N ARG A 114 -3.63 -19.56 12.88
CA ARG A 114 -4.34 -20.41 11.94
C ARG A 114 -3.55 -20.43 10.64
N SER A 115 -2.81 -21.52 10.40
CA SER A 115 -2.12 -21.73 9.12
C SER A 115 -3.12 -21.72 7.95
N PRO A 116 -2.77 -21.14 6.79
CA PRO A 116 -3.64 -21.16 5.63
C PRO A 116 -3.81 -22.60 5.15
N ALA A 117 -5.05 -22.99 4.87
CA ALA A 117 -5.34 -24.24 4.19
C ALA A 117 -4.90 -24.12 2.72
N GLY A 118 -3.73 -24.69 2.40
CA GLY A 118 -3.37 -25.08 1.03
C GLY A 118 -2.75 -24.04 0.09
N GLY A 119 -2.19 -22.93 0.58
CA GLY A 119 -1.42 -21.98 -0.24
C GLY A 119 0.09 -22.24 -0.20
N GLN A 120 0.80 -22.06 -1.32
CA GLN A 120 2.26 -22.08 -1.38
C GLN A 120 2.84 -21.11 -0.33
N LYS A 121 3.75 -21.59 0.51
CA LYS A 121 4.45 -20.79 1.51
C LYS A 121 5.48 -19.90 0.78
N GLU A 122 5.15 -18.65 0.53
CA GLU A 122 6.15 -17.62 0.30
C GLU A 122 6.61 -17.15 1.70
N GLU A 123 7.79 -17.60 2.12
CA GLU A 123 8.42 -17.21 3.39
C GLU A 123 8.90 -15.75 3.30
N TYR A 124 8.07 -14.82 3.75
CA TYR A 124 8.49 -13.45 4.05
C TYR A 124 9.05 -13.38 5.48
N ASN A 125 10.37 -13.19 5.60
CA ASN A 125 11.07 -12.88 6.85
C ASN A 125 10.83 -11.41 7.26
N GLY A 126 9.60 -11.08 7.65
CA GLY A 126 9.28 -9.76 8.17
C GLY A 126 10.04 -9.46 9.47
N MET A 127 10.32 -8.18 9.74
CA MET A 127 10.96 -7.69 10.98
C MET A 127 10.01 -7.73 12.21
N GLY A 128 9.27 -8.82 12.38
CA GLY A 128 8.41 -9.05 13.54
C GLY A 128 9.21 -9.67 14.68
N GLY A 129 9.89 -8.84 15.48
CA GLY A 129 10.51 -9.30 16.72
C GLY A 129 9.51 -10.01 17.62
N GLU A 130 9.96 -11.11 18.24
CA GLU A 130 9.17 -11.96 19.13
C GLU A 130 8.35 -11.13 20.13
N GLY A 131 7.02 -11.34 20.16
CA GLY A 131 6.13 -10.77 21.17
C GLY A 131 5.46 -9.42 20.87
N LYS A 132 5.78 -8.71 19.76
CA LYS A 132 5.06 -7.48 19.40
C LYS A 132 3.83 -7.75 18.53
N ARG A 133 2.64 -7.45 19.08
CA ARG A 133 1.36 -7.52 18.36
C ARG A 133 1.35 -6.52 17.20
N TRP A 134 1.58 -7.01 15.99
CA TRP A 134 1.52 -6.24 14.73
C TRP A 134 0.23 -5.40 14.63
N ARG A 135 0.24 -4.20 14.04
CA ARG A 135 -0.98 -3.40 13.77
C ARG A 135 -0.98 -2.94 12.32
N LEU A 136 -2.14 -2.58 11.80
CA LEU A 136 -2.20 -1.87 10.52
C LEU A 136 -1.85 -0.39 10.74
N PRO A 137 -1.45 0.34 9.68
CA PRO A 137 -1.47 1.79 9.71
C PRO A 137 -2.80 2.33 10.24
N PRO A 138 -2.83 3.44 10.98
CA PRO A 138 -4.08 3.99 11.54
C PRO A 138 -5.10 4.35 10.45
N ARG A 139 -4.64 4.72 9.25
CA ARG A 139 -5.48 5.03 8.10
C ARG A 139 -4.87 4.49 6.82
N ILE A 140 -5.69 3.87 5.98
CA ILE A 140 -5.33 3.37 4.66
C ILE A 140 -6.25 4.03 3.64
N ALA A 141 -5.71 4.88 2.78
CA ALA A 141 -6.46 5.51 1.70
C ALA A 141 -6.08 4.87 0.36
N LEU A 142 -7.03 4.21 -0.30
CA LEU A 142 -6.85 3.71 -1.66
C LEU A 142 -7.23 4.82 -2.63
N HIS A 143 -6.26 5.48 -3.25
CA HIS A 143 -6.55 6.52 -4.24
C HIS A 143 -6.86 5.89 -5.60
N SER A 144 -7.74 6.55 -6.37
CA SER A 144 -8.19 6.10 -7.69
C SER A 144 -8.65 4.63 -7.70
N PHE A 145 -9.45 4.24 -6.71
CA PHE A 145 -9.89 2.85 -6.53
C PHE A 145 -10.75 2.38 -7.72
N THR A 146 -10.43 1.22 -8.26
CA THR A 146 -11.08 0.61 -9.44
C THR A 146 -11.50 -0.84 -9.20
N GLY A 147 -11.48 -1.29 -7.94
CA GLY A 147 -11.91 -2.64 -7.58
C GLY A 147 -13.43 -2.75 -7.48
N SER A 148 -13.95 -3.97 -7.32
CA SER A 148 -15.39 -4.19 -7.15
C SER A 148 -15.90 -3.77 -5.77
N VAL A 149 -17.22 -3.68 -5.63
CA VAL A 149 -17.92 -3.47 -4.35
C VAL A 149 -17.53 -4.52 -3.31
N GLU A 150 -17.44 -5.78 -3.73
CA GLU A 150 -17.09 -6.90 -2.85
C GLU A 150 -15.66 -6.73 -2.32
N VAL A 151 -14.73 -6.31 -3.19
CA VAL A 151 -13.35 -6.05 -2.78
C VAL A 151 -13.27 -4.88 -1.80
N ALA A 152 -14.00 -3.78 -2.06
CA ALA A 152 -14.05 -2.65 -1.13
C ALA A 152 -14.58 -3.09 0.24
N LYS A 153 -15.67 -3.87 0.28
CA LYS A 153 -16.24 -4.43 1.52
C LYS A 153 -15.25 -5.31 2.26
N ASP A 154 -14.52 -6.16 1.55
CA ASP A 154 -13.52 -7.04 2.16
C ASP A 154 -12.35 -6.25 2.76
N ILE A 155 -11.83 -5.25 2.05
CA ILE A 155 -10.77 -4.38 2.56
C ILE A 155 -11.25 -3.63 3.81
N THR A 156 -12.45 -3.04 3.78
CA THR A 156 -13.02 -2.33 4.95
C THR A 156 -13.22 -3.26 6.13
N ARG A 157 -13.75 -4.46 5.92
CA ARG A 157 -13.95 -5.46 6.99
C ARG A 157 -12.63 -5.91 7.61
N LEU A 158 -11.60 -6.10 6.79
CA LEU A 158 -10.27 -6.49 7.25
C LEU A 158 -9.59 -5.35 8.01
N GLY A 159 -9.66 -4.11 7.52
CA GLY A 159 -9.07 -2.94 8.16
C GLY A 159 -9.76 -2.51 9.46
N ALA A 160 -11.10 -2.53 9.49
CA ALA A 160 -11.91 -2.03 10.61
C ALA A 160 -12.00 -3.00 11.81
N ARG A 161 -11.35 -4.17 11.76
CA ARG A 161 -11.33 -5.09 12.92
C ARG A 161 -10.65 -4.41 14.09
N ARG A 162 -11.30 -4.48 15.27
CA ARG A 162 -10.84 -3.91 16.55
C ARG A 162 -9.37 -4.20 16.87
N ASP A 163 -8.85 -5.35 16.43
CA ASP A 163 -7.49 -5.76 16.71
C ASP A 163 -6.40 -5.03 15.92
N TYR A 164 -6.78 -4.34 14.84
CA TYR A 164 -5.90 -3.61 13.93
C TYR A 164 -6.28 -2.12 13.87
N GLY A 165 -7.57 -1.80 13.89
CA GLY A 165 -8.09 -0.45 14.12
C GLY A 165 -7.76 0.56 13.02
N SER A 166 -7.64 0.13 11.77
CA SER A 166 -7.42 1.03 10.63
C SER A 166 -8.74 1.59 10.12
N GLU A 167 -8.78 2.90 9.88
CA GLU A 167 -9.82 3.51 9.04
C GLU A 167 -9.42 3.34 7.57
N VAL A 168 -10.35 2.88 6.73
CA VAL A 168 -10.09 2.67 5.29
C VAL A 168 -10.86 3.73 4.50
N PHE A 169 -10.22 4.34 3.50
CA PHE A 169 -10.83 5.34 2.62
C PHE A 169 -10.64 4.92 1.16
N PHE A 170 -11.60 5.26 0.30
CA PHE A 170 -11.54 5.00 -1.13
C PHE A 170 -11.72 6.33 -1.87
N GLY A 171 -10.72 6.70 -2.67
CA GLY A 171 -10.77 7.87 -3.54
C GLY A 171 -11.20 7.49 -4.95
N PHE A 172 -12.04 8.32 -5.55
CA PHE A 172 -12.57 8.12 -6.91
C PHE A 172 -12.31 9.38 -7.74
N SER A 173 -11.78 9.23 -8.96
CA SER A 173 -11.44 10.35 -9.84
C SER A 173 -12.21 10.30 -11.16
N ALA A 174 -12.60 11.46 -11.69
CA ALA A 174 -13.38 11.52 -12.93
C ALA A 174 -12.65 10.87 -14.13
N ALA A 175 -11.33 11.06 -14.22
CA ALA A 175 -10.52 10.55 -15.31
C ALA A 175 -10.40 9.01 -15.32
N VAL A 176 -10.39 8.38 -14.13
CA VAL A 176 -10.25 6.92 -13.97
C VAL A 176 -11.62 6.24 -13.84
N ASN A 177 -12.56 6.87 -13.15
CA ASN A 177 -13.79 6.24 -12.65
C ASN A 177 -15.08 6.71 -13.34
N MET A 178 -15.12 7.90 -13.94
CA MET A 178 -16.39 8.48 -14.44
C MET A 178 -16.66 8.28 -15.94
N ARG A 179 -15.82 7.51 -16.66
CA ARG A 179 -16.15 7.05 -18.02
C ARG A 179 -17.07 5.83 -17.97
N GLY A 180 -18.34 6.07 -17.63
CA GLY A 180 -19.44 5.14 -17.90
C GLY A 180 -19.57 3.92 -16.99
N ASP A 181 -18.82 3.85 -15.89
CA ASP A 181 -18.83 2.66 -15.05
C ASP A 181 -19.99 2.65 -14.05
N ARG A 182 -20.97 1.75 -14.28
CA ARG A 182 -22.11 1.49 -13.40
C ARG A 182 -21.66 1.00 -12.02
N GLU A 183 -20.52 0.32 -11.95
CA GLU A 183 -19.96 -0.24 -10.72
C GLU A 183 -19.36 0.85 -9.82
N THR A 184 -18.59 1.79 -10.38
CA THR A 184 -18.15 3.01 -9.67
C THR A 184 -19.34 3.75 -9.05
N LYS A 185 -20.43 3.97 -9.79
CA LYS A 185 -21.62 4.67 -9.24
C LYS A 185 -22.24 3.90 -8.08
N ARG A 186 -22.26 2.56 -8.16
CA ARG A 186 -22.73 1.69 -7.08
C ARG A 186 -21.80 1.78 -5.86
N LEU A 187 -20.49 1.76 -6.06
CA LEU A 187 -19.49 1.94 -5.00
C LEU A 187 -19.68 3.25 -4.26
N VAL A 188 -19.76 4.36 -4.97
CA VAL A 188 -19.97 5.70 -4.37
C VAL A 188 -21.27 5.71 -3.55
N GLY A 189 -22.37 5.19 -4.11
CA GLY A 189 -23.65 5.12 -3.38
C GLY A 189 -23.62 4.19 -2.15
N GLU A 190 -22.83 3.12 -2.16
CA GLU A 190 -22.66 2.22 -1.01
C GLU A 190 -21.68 2.81 0.05
N CYS A 191 -20.73 3.65 -0.36
CA CYS A 191 -19.76 4.32 0.52
C CYS A 191 -20.34 5.56 1.24
N GLU A 192 -21.29 6.27 0.64
CA GLU A 192 -21.89 7.52 1.15
C GLU A 192 -22.49 7.42 2.56
N HIS A 193 -22.79 6.21 3.05
CA HIS A 193 -23.38 6.03 4.38
C HIS A 193 -22.38 5.91 5.53
N ARG A 194 -21.07 5.69 5.31
CA ARG A 194 -20.11 5.53 6.43
C ARG A 194 -18.67 6.03 6.22
N GLN A 195 -18.23 6.49 5.04
CA GLN A 195 -16.83 6.91 4.85
C GLN A 195 -16.72 8.07 3.86
N ALA A 196 -15.94 9.11 4.22
CA ALA A 196 -15.73 10.30 3.40
C ALA A 196 -14.89 9.97 2.16
N CYS A 197 -15.45 10.20 0.98
CA CYS A 197 -14.71 10.27 -0.27
C CYS A 197 -13.70 11.43 -0.20
N TRP A 198 -12.44 11.16 -0.53
CA TRP A 198 -11.38 12.17 -0.72
C TRP A 198 -10.95 12.17 -2.19
#